data_AF-A0A1C0SX60-F1
#
_entry.id   AF-A0A1C0SX60-F1
#
_cell.length_a   1.000
_cell.length_b   1.000
_cell.length_c   1.000
_cell.angle_alpha   90.00
_cell.angle_beta   90.00
_cell.angle_gamma   90.00
#
_symmetry.space_group_name_H-M   'P 1'
#
loop_
_entity.id
_entity.type
_entity.pdbx_description
1 polymer ?
#
loop_
_entity_poly.entity_id
_entity_poly.type
_entity_poly.pdbx_seq_one_letter_code
_entity_poly.pdbx_strand_id
1 'polypeptide(L)'
;MIARQVPIDMLCDLHAALSSGGSRGDIRNARWMLTWRTHDRRIEHKVRAGVLTIHNIELRAKHRGRGYLTELLRHLDEVPEIADRRFEWIYFEQVNFRLSNHLLRELNYRSEAGLVIDCWRRVTGQLEMKL
;
A
#
# COMPACT_ATOMS: atom_id res chain seq x y z
N MET A 1 2.50 13.93 -26.30
CA MET A 1 3.07 12.64 -25.85
C MET A 1 2.04 11.97 -24.96
N ILE A 2 1.39 10.91 -25.42
CA ILE A 2 0.42 10.17 -24.61
C ILE A 2 1.23 9.25 -23.71
N ALA A 3 1.38 9.62 -22.44
CA ALA A 3 1.87 8.69 -21.43
C ALA A 3 0.90 7.51 -21.42
N ARG A 4 1.35 6.33 -21.86
CA ARG A 4 0.58 5.10 -21.68
C ARG A 4 0.44 4.90 -20.18
N GLN A 5 -0.69 5.30 -19.61
CA GLN A 5 -1.13 4.86 -18.30
C GLN A 5 -1.28 3.35 -18.40
N VAL A 6 -0.23 2.62 -18.04
CA VAL A 6 -0.36 1.21 -17.70
C VAL A 6 -1.37 1.20 -16.55
N PRO A 7 -2.54 0.54 -16.69
CA PRO A 7 -3.48 0.46 -15.61
C PRO A 7 -2.75 -0.16 -14.43
N ILE A 8 -2.73 0.56 -13.30
CA ILE A 8 -2.19 0.05 -12.05
C ILE A 8 -3.15 -1.08 -11.64
N ASP A 9 -2.88 -2.29 -12.11
CA ASP A 9 -3.81 -3.41 -12.00
C ASP A 9 -4.25 -3.64 -10.54
N MET A 10 -3.29 -3.49 -9.61
CA MET A 10 -3.54 -3.63 -8.17
C MET A 10 -4.39 -2.48 -7.60
N LEU A 11 -4.33 -1.28 -8.18
CA LEU A 11 -5.21 -0.16 -7.85
C LEU A 11 -6.64 -0.46 -8.27
N CYS A 12 -6.85 -1.00 -9.47
CA CYS A 12 -8.18 -1.39 -9.94
C CYS A 12 -8.83 -2.42 -9.01
N ASP A 13 -8.07 -3.44 -8.60
CA ASP A 13 -8.56 -4.45 -7.64
C ASP A 13 -8.89 -3.82 -6.27
N LEU A 14 -8.02 -2.94 -5.77
CA LEU A 14 -8.23 -2.26 -4.50
C LEU A 14 -9.43 -1.30 -4.55
N HIS A 15 -9.61 -0.60 -5.67
CA HIS A 15 -10.76 0.25 -5.92
C HIS A 15 -12.06 -0.54 -5.91
N ALA A 16 -12.12 -1.66 -6.65
CA ALA A 16 -13.29 -2.53 -6.68
C ALA A 16 -13.63 -3.06 -5.27
N ALA A 17 -12.62 -3.46 -4.50
CA ALA A 17 -12.81 -3.96 -3.13
C ALA A 17 -13.29 -2.87 -2.15
N LEU A 18 -12.77 -1.64 -2.25
CA LEU A 18 -13.20 -0.52 -1.41
C LEU A 18 -14.60 -0.01 -1.79
N SER A 19 -14.93 -0.02 -3.09
CA SER A 19 -16.23 0.40 -3.63
C SER A 19 -17.38 -0.49 -3.16
N SER A 20 -17.11 -1.75 -2.78
CA SER A 20 -18.14 -2.66 -2.28
C SER A 20 -18.57 -2.37 -0.82
N GLY A 21 -18.11 -1.28 -0.21
CA GLY A 21 -18.69 -0.73 1.03
C GLY A 21 -18.13 -1.29 2.36
N GLY A 22 -17.05 -2.07 2.35
CA GLY A 22 -16.46 -2.66 3.58
C GLY A 22 -15.38 -1.81 4.25
N SER A 23 -15.05 -2.04 5.52
CA SER A 23 -13.86 -1.45 6.20
C SER A 23 -12.66 -2.40 6.24
N ARG A 24 -12.83 -3.61 5.68
CA ARG A 24 -11.78 -4.62 5.49
C ARG A 24 -12.16 -5.56 4.35
N GLY A 25 -11.17 -6.19 3.75
CA GLY A 25 -11.41 -7.23 2.76
C GLY A 25 -10.13 -7.92 2.32
N ASP A 26 -10.32 -9.04 1.64
CA ASP A 26 -9.26 -9.82 1.01
C ASP A 26 -9.36 -9.68 -0.51
N ILE A 27 -8.23 -9.44 -1.16
CA ILE A 27 -8.09 -9.48 -2.60
C ILE A 27 -7.26 -10.71 -2.92
N ARG A 28 -7.81 -11.60 -3.75
CA ARG A 28 -7.11 -12.80 -4.22
C ARG A 28 -7.39 -13.01 -5.69
N ASN A 29 -6.34 -13.02 -6.51
CA ASN A 29 -6.46 -13.33 -7.93
C ASN A 29 -5.25 -14.16 -8.42
N ALA A 30 -5.15 -14.33 -9.74
CA ALA A 30 -4.08 -15.12 -10.36
C ALA A 30 -2.68 -14.48 -10.25
N ARG A 31 -2.58 -13.21 -9.82
CA ARG A 31 -1.35 -12.41 -9.79
C ARG A 31 -0.86 -12.16 -8.36
N TRP A 32 -1.77 -11.82 -7.44
CA TRP A 32 -1.45 -11.52 -6.04
C TRP A 32 -2.57 -11.87 -5.07
N MET A 33 -2.19 -11.82 -3.80
CA MET A 33 -3.09 -11.76 -2.66
C MET A 33 -2.66 -10.60 -1.75
N LEU A 34 -3.64 -9.90 -1.19
CA LEU A 34 -3.42 -8.98 -0.06
C LEU A 34 -4.70 -8.86 0.76
N THR A 35 -4.55 -8.49 2.02
CA THR A 35 -5.65 -8.10 2.89
C THR A 35 -5.53 -6.62 3.19
N TRP A 36 -6.64 -5.89 3.12
CA TRP A 36 -6.71 -4.46 3.39
C TRP A 36 -7.73 -4.15 4.48
N ARG A 37 -7.49 -3.05 5.20
CA ARG A 37 -8.40 -2.52 6.23
C ARG A 37 -8.30 -1.00 6.28
N THR A 38 -9.42 -0.33 6.55
CA THR A 38 -9.49 1.11 6.75
C THR A 38 -9.99 1.38 8.16
N HIS A 39 -9.16 1.97 9.02
CA HIS A 39 -9.51 2.23 10.42
C HIS A 39 -8.58 3.27 11.05
N ASP A 40 -8.86 3.63 12.30
CA ASP A 40 -7.93 4.40 13.12
C ASP A 40 -6.86 3.47 13.70
N ARG A 41 -5.59 3.86 13.61
CA ARG A 41 -4.47 3.02 14.08
C ARG A 41 -3.49 3.85 14.90
N ARG A 42 -2.95 3.24 15.95
CA ARG A 42 -1.78 3.81 16.65
C ARG A 42 -0.55 3.67 15.77
N ILE A 43 0.04 4.80 15.41
CA ILE A 43 1.31 4.89 14.68
C ILE A 43 2.26 5.67 15.57
N GLU A 44 3.40 5.07 15.90
CA GLU A 44 4.33 5.57 16.93
C GLU A 44 3.57 5.75 18.26
N HIS A 45 3.50 6.98 18.78
CA HIS A 45 2.87 7.29 20.06
C HIS A 45 1.49 7.95 19.93
N LYS A 46 0.89 8.02 18.73
CA LYS A 46 -0.38 8.73 18.49
C LYS A 46 -1.38 7.88 17.72
N VAL A 47 -2.66 8.03 18.04
CA VAL A 47 -3.76 7.52 17.21
C VAL A 47 -3.86 8.38 15.95
N ARG A 48 -3.89 7.73 14.80
CA ARG A 48 -4.04 8.35 13.47
C ARG A 48 -5.35 7.89 12.86
N ALA A 49 -6.12 8.84 12.35
CA ALA A 49 -7.32 8.57 11.57
C ALA A 49 -6.97 8.33 10.09
N GLY A 50 -7.90 7.72 9.35
CA GLY A 50 -7.76 7.56 7.90
C GLY A 50 -6.56 6.71 7.50
N VAL A 51 -6.34 5.59 8.20
CA VAL A 51 -5.22 4.68 7.91
C VAL A 51 -5.68 3.55 6.98
N LEU A 52 -5.01 3.43 5.84
CA LEU A 52 -5.09 2.23 5.00
C LEU A 52 -4.04 1.23 5.47
N THR A 53 -4.48 0.17 6.14
CA THR A 53 -3.62 -0.95 6.54
C THR A 53 -3.63 -2.02 5.45
N ILE A 54 -2.45 -2.46 5.04
CA ILE A 54 -2.24 -3.58 4.11
C ILE A 54 -1.42 -4.67 4.83
N HIS A 55 -1.81 -5.92 4.70
CA HIS A 55 -1.05 -7.06 5.22
C HIS A 55 -1.25 -8.30 4.34
N ASN A 56 -0.54 -9.39 4.67
CA ASN A 56 -0.61 -10.66 3.95
C ASN A 56 -0.37 -10.52 2.43
N ILE A 57 0.60 -9.67 2.06
CA ILE A 57 0.89 -9.37 0.66
C ILE A 57 1.75 -10.46 0.06
N GLU A 58 1.21 -11.15 -0.95
CA GLU A 58 1.91 -12.16 -1.71
C GLU A 58 1.78 -11.89 -3.20
N LEU A 59 2.91 -11.84 -3.91
CA LEU A 59 2.94 -11.88 -5.37
C LEU A 59 3.35 -13.27 -5.84
N ARG A 60 2.58 -13.82 -6.79
CA ARG A 60 2.92 -15.09 -7.46
C ARG A 60 4.27 -14.94 -8.16
N ALA A 61 5.08 -16.00 -8.15
CA ALA A 61 6.48 -15.96 -8.59
C ALA A 61 6.70 -15.27 -9.96
N LYS A 62 5.88 -15.61 -10.97
CA LYS A 62 5.96 -15.03 -12.34
C LYS A 62 5.61 -13.54 -12.44
N HIS A 63 5.02 -12.97 -11.38
CA HIS A 63 4.58 -11.58 -11.26
C HIS A 63 5.47 -10.77 -10.30
N ARG A 64 6.43 -11.40 -9.60
CA ARG A 64 7.37 -10.69 -8.72
C ARG A 64 8.29 -9.77 -9.55
N GLY A 65 8.65 -8.62 -8.97
CA GLY A 65 9.56 -7.66 -9.61
C GLY A 65 8.92 -6.80 -10.71
N ARG A 66 7.63 -6.95 -11.00
CA ARG A 66 6.91 -6.19 -12.04
C ARG A 66 6.39 -4.82 -11.60
N GLY A 67 6.81 -4.32 -10.43
CA GLY A 67 6.45 -2.96 -9.99
C GLY A 67 5.04 -2.76 -9.42
N TYR A 68 4.10 -3.72 -9.55
CA TYR A 68 2.67 -3.55 -9.17
C TYR A 68 2.43 -2.84 -7.82
N LEU A 69 3.07 -3.32 -6.75
CA LEU A 69 2.92 -2.72 -5.41
C LEU A 69 3.55 -1.33 -5.34
N THR A 70 4.68 -1.12 -6.00
CA THR A 70 5.38 0.18 -6.00
C THR A 70 4.56 1.24 -6.73
N GLU A 71 3.99 0.87 -7.88
CA GLU A 71 3.10 1.75 -8.65
C GLU A 71 1.83 2.09 -7.86
N LEU A 72 1.22 1.12 -7.20
CA LEU A 72 0.08 1.35 -6.30
C LEU A 72 0.42 2.38 -5.22
N LEU A 73 1.55 2.20 -4.52
CA LEU A 73 1.91 3.08 -3.40
C LEU A 73 2.29 4.48 -3.85
N ARG A 74 2.90 4.63 -5.03
CA ARG A 74 3.16 5.94 -5.63
C ARG A 74 1.86 6.65 -5.95
N HIS A 75 0.93 5.96 -6.61
CA HIS A 75 -0.38 6.53 -6.91
C HIS A 75 -1.13 6.93 -5.64
N LEU A 76 -1.09 6.09 -4.60
CA LEU A 76 -1.72 6.40 -3.31
C LEU A 76 -1.07 7.56 -2.56
N ASP A 77 0.22 7.83 -2.77
CA ASP A 77 0.89 9.01 -2.21
C ASP A 77 0.51 10.28 -2.97
N GLU A 78 0.35 10.21 -4.30
CA GLU A 78 -0.07 11.33 -5.15
C GLU A 78 -1.57 11.63 -5.02
N VAL A 79 -2.39 10.58 -5.00
CA VAL A 79 -3.85 10.59 -4.94
C VAL A 79 -4.27 9.74 -3.73
N PRO A 80 -4.33 10.33 -2.52
CA PRO A 80 -4.68 9.65 -1.28
C PRO A 80 -6.17 9.27 -1.17
N GLU A 81 -6.80 8.91 -2.28
CA GLU A 81 -8.23 8.64 -2.34
C GLU A 81 -8.51 7.44 -3.24
N ILE A 82 -9.30 6.50 -2.74
CA ILE A 82 -9.83 5.39 -3.54
C ILE A 82 -11.28 5.16 -3.14
N ALA A 83 -12.18 5.06 -4.12
CA ALA A 83 -13.60 4.76 -3.91
C ALA A 83 -14.24 5.68 -2.85
N ASP A 84 -14.09 6.99 -3.03
CA ASP A 84 -14.60 8.06 -2.16
C ASP A 84 -14.05 8.05 -0.72
N ARG A 85 -12.94 7.34 -0.49
CA ARG A 85 -12.28 7.26 0.82
C ARG A 85 -10.92 7.88 0.76
N ARG A 86 -10.75 8.94 1.55
CA ARG A 86 -9.46 9.60 1.73
C ARG A 86 -8.65 8.94 2.84
N PHE A 87 -7.36 8.79 2.60
CA PHE A 87 -6.39 8.26 3.56
C PHE A 87 -5.31 9.30 3.86
N GLU A 88 -4.79 9.29 5.07
CA GLU A 88 -3.64 10.13 5.46
C GLU A 88 -2.38 9.31 5.70
N TRP A 89 -2.55 8.00 5.94
CA TRP A 89 -1.48 7.09 6.31
C TRP A 89 -1.66 5.77 5.58
N ILE A 90 -0.54 5.22 5.12
CA ILE A 90 -0.46 3.86 4.61
C ILE A 90 0.38 3.07 5.60
N TYR A 91 -0.16 1.96 6.06
CA TYR A 91 0.45 1.09 7.04
C TYR A 91 0.58 -0.32 6.50
N PHE A 92 1.72 -0.94 6.72
CA PHE A 92 2.02 -2.32 6.40
C PHE A 92 2.27 -3.09 7.69
N GLU A 93 1.48 -4.12 7.92
CA GLU A 93 1.55 -4.95 9.12
C GLU A 93 2.22 -6.29 8.81
N GLN A 94 3.16 -6.69 9.67
CA GLN A 94 3.84 -7.99 9.64
C GLN A 94 4.51 -8.31 8.28
N VAL A 95 5.27 -7.35 7.74
CA VAL A 95 5.99 -7.55 6.49
C VAL A 95 7.29 -8.33 6.68
N ASN A 96 7.70 -9.06 5.65
CA ASN A 96 9.02 -9.69 5.64
C ASN A 96 10.14 -8.66 5.40
N PHE A 97 11.39 -9.03 5.75
CA PHE A 97 12.57 -8.17 5.59
C PHE A 97 12.77 -7.62 4.17
N ARG A 98 12.46 -8.41 3.14
CA ARG A 98 12.63 -7.98 1.75
C ARG A 98 11.69 -6.83 1.40
N LEU A 99 10.41 -6.98 1.75
CA LEU A 99 9.41 -5.95 1.52
C LEU A 99 9.68 -4.73 2.39
N SER A 100 10.01 -4.92 3.67
CA SER A 100 10.42 -3.82 4.55
C SER A 100 11.57 -3.01 3.92
N ASN A 101 12.69 -3.66 3.56
CA ASN A 101 13.83 -2.96 2.96
C ASN A 101 13.46 -2.17 1.70
N HIS A 102 12.59 -2.72 0.85
CA HIS A 102 12.06 -2.02 -0.32
C HIS A 102 11.26 -0.76 0.09
N LEU A 103 10.34 -0.89 1.04
CA LEU A 103 9.52 0.21 1.55
C LEU A 103 10.38 1.33 2.15
N LEU A 104 11.40 1.00 2.96
CA LEU A 104 12.28 2.00 3.55
C LEU A 104 13.14 2.70 2.50
N ARG A 105 13.82 1.94 1.63
CA ARG A 105 14.88 2.48 0.75
C ARG A 105 14.36 3.15 -0.51
N GLU A 106 13.27 2.62 -1.06
CA GLU A 106 12.74 3.08 -2.34
C GLU A 106 11.53 4.01 -2.16
N LEU A 107 10.79 3.86 -1.06
CA LEU A 107 9.55 4.58 -0.83
C LEU A 107 9.54 5.38 0.48
N ASN A 108 10.70 5.55 1.12
CA ASN A 108 10.90 6.32 2.36
C ASN A 108 9.84 6.05 3.45
N TYR A 109 9.43 4.78 3.61
CA TYR A 109 8.61 4.37 4.75
C TYR A 109 9.47 4.36 6.02
N ARG A 110 8.83 4.62 7.15
CA ARG A 110 9.38 4.30 8.47
C ARG A 110 9.10 2.85 8.78
N SER A 111 9.89 2.26 9.66
CA SER A 111 9.64 0.92 10.18
C SER A 111 9.98 0.82 11.64
N GLU A 112 9.31 -0.10 12.31
CA GLU A 112 9.66 -0.58 13.64
C GLU A 112 9.86 -2.08 13.56
N ALA A 113 11.04 -2.52 14.00
CA ALA A 113 11.41 -3.91 14.02
C ALA A 113 11.27 -4.45 15.45
N GLY A 114 10.39 -5.42 15.63
CA GLY A 114 10.27 -6.24 16.84
C GLY A 114 10.28 -7.73 16.47
N LEU A 115 9.38 -8.53 17.04
CA LEU A 115 9.13 -9.90 16.58
C LEU A 115 8.56 -9.95 15.14
N VAL A 116 7.94 -8.85 14.72
CA VAL A 116 7.43 -8.60 13.38
C VAL A 116 7.92 -7.23 12.91
N ILE A 117 7.91 -7.00 11.60
CA ILE A 117 8.31 -5.72 11.01
C ILE A 117 7.05 -5.03 10.52
N ASP A 118 6.75 -3.87 11.10
CA ASP A 118 5.70 -2.99 10.61
C ASP A 118 6.33 -1.80 9.89
N CYS A 119 5.69 -1.33 8.83
CA CYS A 119 6.15 -0.17 8.06
C CYS A 119 5.03 0.82 7.86
N TRP A 120 5.29 2.12 7.94
CA TRP A 120 4.27 3.15 7.72
C TRP A 120 4.82 4.39 7.07
N ARG A 121 3.93 5.13 6.42
CA ARG A 121 4.23 6.40 5.80
C ARG A 121 2.99 7.30 5.88
N ARG A 122 3.21 8.58 6.13
CA ARG A 122 2.18 9.61 5.92
C ARG A 122 2.15 9.94 4.43
N VAL A 123 0.96 10.01 3.85
CA VAL A 123 0.82 10.46 2.46
C VAL A 123 1.22 11.93 2.37
N THR A 124 2.17 12.24 1.48
CA THR A 124 2.68 13.61 1.30
C THR A 124 2.58 14.12 -0.13
N GLY A 125 2.36 13.26 -1.13
CA GLY A 125 2.45 13.62 -2.54
C GLY A 125 3.88 13.94 -3.00
N GLN A 126 4.88 13.44 -2.27
CA GLN A 126 6.30 13.78 -2.46
C GLN A 126 7.19 12.54 -2.62
N LEU A 127 6.64 11.40 -3.04
CA LEU A 127 7.47 10.29 -3.50
C LEU A 127 8.23 10.71 -4.77
N GLU A 128 9.48 11.16 -4.61
CA GLU A 128 10.36 11.52 -5.72
C GLU A 128 10.65 10.30 -6.62
N MET A 129 10.57 10.51 -7.93
CA MET A 129 11.07 9.56 -8.90
C MET A 129 12.60 9.59 -8.87
N LYS A 130 13.23 8.55 -8.33
CA LYS A 130 14.59 8.21 -8.78
C LYS A 130 14.47 7.74 -10.24
N LEU A 131 14.81 8.63 -11.17
CA LEU A 131 15.00 8.34 -12.59
C LEU A 131 16.18 7.39 -12.78
#